data_AF-A0A7D5S789-F1
#
_entry.id   AF-A0A7D5S789-F1
#
_cell.length_a   1.000
_cell.length_b   1.000
_cell.length_c   1.000
_cell.angle_alpha   90.00
_cell.angle_beta   90.00
_cell.angle_gamma   90.00
#
_symmetry.space_group_name_H-M   'P 1'
#
loop_
_entity.id
_entity.type
_entity.pdbx_description
1 polymer ?
#
loop_
_entity_poly.entity_id
_entity_poly.type
_entity_poly.pdbx_seq_one_letter_code
_entity_poly.pdbx_strand_id
1 'polypeptide(L)'
;MRVRTGWADYVFEENYDLMPLDKVELYLKANKHLPNVPSAETILEEGLDLGEITKIQQEKIEELTLYLIQLSNKLKEQQEQINQLLQK
;
A
#
# COMPACT_ATOMS: atom_id res chain seq x y z
N MET A 1 -24.13 -4.90 -9.71
CA MET A 1 -23.67 -4.85 -8.30
C MET A 1 -23.44 -3.40 -7.95
N ARG A 2 -24.07 -2.84 -6.90
CA ARG A 2 -23.87 -1.44 -6.47
C ARG A 2 -23.03 -1.47 -5.20
N VAL A 3 -21.83 -0.90 -5.24
CA VAL A 3 -20.98 -0.74 -4.06
C VAL A 3 -21.62 0.32 -3.17
N ARG A 4 -22.11 -0.08 -1.99
CA ARG A 4 -22.58 0.86 -0.97
C ARG A 4 -21.36 1.21 -0.10
N THR A 5 -21.13 2.51 0.09
CA THR A 5 -20.29 3.16 1.11
C THR A 5 -19.49 2.19 1.99
N GLY A 6 -18.18 2.12 1.76
CA GLY A 6 -17.26 1.14 2.36
C GLY A 6 -16.09 0.74 1.46
N TRP A 7 -15.92 1.41 0.32
CA TRP A 7 -14.78 1.25 -0.59
C TRP A 7 -13.48 1.79 0.03
N ALA A 8 -12.34 1.45 -0.56
CA ALA A 8 -11.01 1.73 0.00
C ALA A 8 -10.51 3.19 -0.18
N ASP A 9 -11.40 4.13 -0.54
CA ASP A 9 -11.04 5.52 -0.81
C ASP A 9 -10.48 6.25 0.43
N TYR A 10 -10.74 5.74 1.64
CA TYR A 10 -10.19 6.28 2.89
C TYR A 10 -8.67 6.28 2.93
N VAL A 11 -7.99 5.48 2.09
CA VAL A 11 -6.53 5.50 1.92
C VAL A 11 -6.03 6.90 1.51
N PHE A 12 -6.89 7.71 0.91
CA PHE A 12 -6.57 9.08 0.48
C PHE A 12 -6.96 10.17 1.48
N GLU A 13 -7.52 9.82 2.65
CA GLU A 13 -7.81 10.81 3.69
C GLU A 13 -6.52 11.35 4.33
N GLU A 14 -6.51 12.61 4.75
CA GLU A 14 -5.31 13.29 5.28
C GLU A 14 -4.73 12.60 6.54
N ASN A 15 -5.57 11.90 7.29
CA ASN A 15 -5.22 11.18 8.52
C ASN A 15 -4.97 9.68 8.30
N TYR A 16 -4.90 9.21 7.05
CA TYR A 16 -4.57 7.83 6.75
C TYR A 16 -3.09 7.55 7.06
N ASP A 17 -2.85 6.60 7.98
CA ASP A 17 -1.50 6.20 8.38
C ASP A 17 -0.92 5.20 7.38
N LEU A 18 -0.41 5.71 6.26
CA LEU A 18 0.28 4.90 5.27
C LEU A 18 1.59 4.35 5.86
N MET A 19 1.62 3.03 6.09
CA MET A 19 2.75 2.35 6.72
C MET A 19 4.06 2.57 5.94
N PRO A 20 5.13 3.11 6.53
CA PRO A 20 6.43 3.21 5.85
C PRO A 20 6.93 1.86 5.30
N LEU A 21 7.51 1.87 4.08
CA LEU A 21 7.92 0.64 3.38
C LEU A 21 8.95 -0.21 4.15
N ASP A 22 9.79 0.40 4.99
CA ASP A 22 10.70 -0.29 5.90
C ASP A 22 9.94 -1.08 6.97
N LYS A 23 8.86 -0.52 7.51
CA LYS A 23 7.96 -1.25 8.43
C LYS A 23 7.19 -2.35 7.71
N VAL A 24 6.75 -2.11 6.47
CA VAL A 24 6.12 -3.14 5.63
C VAL A 24 7.09 -4.30 5.40
N GLU A 25 8.37 -4.02 5.09
CA GLU A 25 9.39 -5.05 4.92
C GLU A 25 9.60 -5.89 6.19
N LEU A 26 9.68 -5.22 7.36
CA LEU A 26 9.78 -5.91 8.64
C LEU A 26 8.55 -6.79 8.91
N TYR A 27 7.35 -6.29 8.64
CA TYR A 27 6.11 -7.04 8.79
C TYR A 27 6.10 -8.28 7.88
N LEU A 28 6.47 -8.13 6.62
CA LEU A 28 6.54 -9.23 5.65
C LEU A 28 7.54 -10.32 6.08
N LYS A 29 8.69 -9.93 6.62
CA LYS A 29 9.68 -10.89 7.13
C LYS A 29 9.12 -11.74 8.26
N ALA A 30 8.36 -11.13 9.17
CA ALA A 30 7.78 -11.78 10.34
C ALA A 30 6.52 -12.61 10.02
N ASN A 31 5.61 -12.08 9.19
CA ASN A 31 4.25 -12.63 9.03
C ASN A 31 4.02 -13.34 7.69
N LYS A 32 4.89 -13.16 6.69
CA LYS A 32 4.77 -13.76 5.34
C LYS A 32 3.52 -13.38 4.55
N HIS A 33 2.77 -12.38 4.99
CA HIS A 33 1.67 -11.74 4.27
C HIS A 33 1.69 -10.23 4.53
N LEU A 34 0.93 -9.46 3.73
CA LEU A 34 0.82 -8.01 3.90
C LEU A 34 0.01 -7.65 5.15
N PRO A 35 0.26 -6.46 5.75
CA PRO A 35 -0.63 -5.91 6.78
C PRO A 35 -2.07 -5.86 6.28
N ASN A 36 -3.03 -6.17 7.16
CA ASN A 36 -4.48 -6.24 6.90
C ASN A 36 -4.92 -7.30 5.88
N VAL A 37 -4.01 -8.10 5.31
CA VAL A 37 -4.35 -9.24 4.46
C VAL A 37 -4.33 -10.50 5.33
N PRO A 38 -5.41 -11.30 5.37
CA PRO A 38 -5.41 -12.55 6.12
C PRO A 38 -4.35 -13.51 5.59
N SER A 39 -3.75 -14.29 6.50
CA SER A 39 -2.79 -15.31 6.13
C SER A 39 -3.46 -16.44 5.32
N ALA A 40 -2.67 -17.19 4.55
CA ALA A 40 -3.20 -18.36 3.85
C ALA A 40 -3.81 -19.39 4.81
N GLU A 41 -3.23 -19.56 6.00
CA GLU A 41 -3.75 -20.45 7.06
C GLU A 41 -5.11 -19.98 7.56
N THR A 42 -5.24 -18.68 7.87
CA THR A 42 -6.51 -18.05 8.29
C THR A 42 -7.60 -18.24 7.22
N ILE A 43 -7.27 -18.04 5.94
CA ILE A 43 -8.23 -18.23 4.84
C ILE A 43 -8.68 -19.69 4.73
N LEU A 44 -7.78 -20.65 4.98
CA LEU A 44 -8.11 -22.07 4.94
C LEU A 44 -9.01 -22.50 6.11
N GLU A 45 -8.81 -21.92 7.30
CA GLU A 45 -9.55 -22.25 8.52
C GLU A 45 -10.92 -21.56 8.58
N GLU A 46 -10.97 -20.26 8.31
CA GLU A 46 -12.16 -19.43 8.53
C GLU A 46 -12.99 -19.24 7.24
N GLY A 47 -12.41 -19.58 6.08
CA GLY A 47 -12.97 -19.29 4.77
C GLY A 47 -12.66 -17.87 4.30
N LEU A 48 -13.22 -17.51 3.14
CA LEU A 48 -12.95 -16.22 2.49
C LEU A 48 -14.26 -15.56 2.07
N ASP A 49 -14.53 -14.36 2.60
CA ASP A 49 -15.57 -13.50 2.03
C ASP A 49 -15.02 -12.74 0.81
N LEU A 50 -15.66 -12.96 -0.34
CA LEU A 50 -15.23 -12.36 -1.61
C LEU A 50 -15.36 -10.83 -1.62
N GLY A 51 -16.34 -10.28 -0.91
CA GLY A 51 -16.53 -8.83 -0.82
C GLY A 51 -15.44 -8.18 0.03
N GLU A 52 -15.11 -8.81 1.16
CA GLU A 52 -14.06 -8.36 2.07
C GLU A 52 -12.68 -8.41 1.40
N ILE A 53 -12.32 -9.53 0.76
CA ILE A 53 -11.02 -9.63 0.10
C ILE A 53 -10.91 -8.65 -1.08
N THR A 54 -11.99 -8.40 -1.81
CA THR A 54 -12.00 -7.40 -2.90
C THR A 54 -11.74 -6.00 -2.34
N LYS A 55 -12.33 -5.67 -1.18
CA LYS A 55 -12.08 -4.39 -0.50
C LYS A 55 -10.63 -4.27 -0.04
N ILE A 56 -10.09 -5.32 0.60
CA ILE A 56 -8.69 -5.34 1.06
C ILE A 56 -7.73 -5.21 -0.13
N GLN A 57 -8.00 -5.91 -1.24
CA GLN A 57 -7.20 -5.80 -2.45
C GLN A 57 -7.21 -4.37 -3.00
N GLN A 58 -8.37 -3.71 -3.01
CA GLN A 58 -8.44 -2.30 -3.42
C GLN A 58 -7.63 -1.41 -2.47
N GLU A 59 -7.73 -1.58 -1.15
CA GLU A 59 -6.89 -0.86 -0.19
C GLU A 59 -5.41 -0.98 -0.53
N LYS A 60 -4.93 -2.20 -0.82
CA LYS A 60 -3.52 -2.40 -1.19
C LYS A 60 -3.16 -1.77 -2.54
N ILE A 61 -4.10 -1.70 -3.50
CA ILE A 61 -3.87 -0.99 -4.77
C ILE A 61 -3.73 0.53 -4.53
N GLU A 62 -4.57 1.11 -3.68
CA GLU A 62 -4.47 2.54 -3.37
C GLU A 62 -3.19 2.85 -2.58
N GLU A 63 -2.81 2.03 -1.59
CA GLU A 63 -1.54 2.15 -0.86
C GLU A 63 -0.33 2.06 -1.80
N LEU A 64 -0.33 1.09 -2.73
CA LEU A 64 0.71 0.95 -3.76
C LEU A 64 0.80 2.18 -4.65
N THR A 65 -0.34 2.77 -5.01
CA THR A 65 -0.38 4.01 -5.78
C THR A 65 0.27 5.17 -5.01
N LEU A 66 0.01 5.30 -3.71
CA LEU A 66 0.66 6.31 -2.87
C LEU A 66 2.18 6.09 -2.77
N TYR A 67 2.65 4.85 -2.55
CA TYR A 67 4.09 4.56 -2.55
C TYR A 67 4.75 4.89 -3.90
N LEU A 68 4.08 4.61 -5.02
CA LEU A 68 4.58 4.95 -6.35
C LEU A 68 4.68 6.46 -6.58
N ILE A 69 3.70 7.23 -6.10
CA ILE A 69 3.74 8.70 -6.14
C ILE A 69 4.93 9.21 -5.32
N GLN A 70 5.12 8.72 -4.10
CA GLN A 70 6.26 9.08 -3.24
C GLN A 70 7.60 8.75 -3.91
N LEU A 71 7.71 7.55 -4.51
CA LEU A 71 8.90 7.13 -5.23
C LEU A 71 9.18 8.03 -6.45
N SER A 72 8.15 8.33 -7.24
CA SER A 72 8.25 9.20 -8.42
C SER A 72 8.74 10.61 -8.04
N ASN A 73 8.22 11.18 -6.95
CA ASN A 73 8.66 12.48 -6.46
C ASN A 73 10.13 12.44 -6.00
N LYS A 74 10.52 11.42 -5.23
CA LYS A 74 11.90 11.24 -4.79
C LYS A 74 12.87 11.09 -5.98
N LEU A 75 12.49 10.36 -7.02
CA LEU A 75 13.29 10.21 -8.23
C LEU A 75 13.49 11.56 -8.96
N LYS A 76 12.45 12.39 -9.03
CA LYS A 76 12.55 13.74 -9.61
C LYS A 76 13.50 14.62 -8.81
N GLU A 77 13.36 14.66 -7.49
CA GLU A 77 14.24 15.41 -6.59
C GLU A 77 15.70 14.97 -6.73
N GLN A 78 15.94 13.65 -6.77
CA GLN A 78 17.28 13.09 -6.98
C GLN A 78 17.84 13.48 -8.35
N GLN A 79 17.04 13.45 -9.41
CA GLN A 79 17.46 13.85 -10.75
C GLN A 79 17.84 15.34 -10.81
N GLU A 80 17.08 16.20 -10.13
CA GLU A 80 17.40 17.63 -10.02
C GLU A 80 18.73 17.85 -9.31
N GLN A 81 18.98 17.16 -8.20
CA GLN A 81 20.25 17.23 -7.48
C GLN A 81 21.43 16.75 -8.33
N ILE A 82 21.27 15.65 -9.07
CA ILE A 82 22.29 15.15 -10.00
C ILE A 82 22.61 16.20 -11.07
N ASN A 83 21.59 16.81 -11.67
CA ASN A 83 21.79 17.84 -12.69
C ASN A 83 22.56 19.06 -12.14
N GLN A 84 22.29 19.47 -10.89
CA GLN A 84 23.01 20.56 -10.23
C GLN A 84 24.48 20.23 -9.96
N LEU A 85 24.78 18.98 -9.60
CA LEU A 85 26.15 18.53 -9.35
C LEU A 85 26.97 18.42 -10.65
N LEU A 86 26.34 18.04 -11.76
CA LEU A 86 27.00 17.89 -13.06
C LEU A 86 27.21 19.23 -13.81
N GLN A 87 26.53 20.30 -13.40
CA GLN A 87 26.69 21.64 -13.98
C GLN A 87 27.80 22.48 -13.32
N LYS A 88 28.47 21.94 -12.29
CA LYS A 88 29.66 22.53 -11.65
C LYS A 88 30.92 22.01 -12.31
#